data_AF-A0A7G9R3G4-F1
#
_entry.id   AF-A0A7G9R3G4-F1
#
_cell.length_a   1.000
_cell.length_b   1.000
_cell.length_c   1.000
_cell.angle_alpha   90.00
_cell.angle_beta   90.00
_cell.angle_gamma   90.00
#
_symmetry.space_group_name_H-M   'P 1'
#
loop_
_entity.id
_entity.type
_entity.pdbx_description
1 polymer ?
#
loop_
_entity_poly.entity_id
_entity_poly.type
_entity_poly.pdbx_seq_one_letter_code
_entity_poly.pdbx_strand_id
1 'polypeptide(L)'
;MRAQMDAHKATIASGVVRIVIKGLTRGEFRRLLVEHPPREDDPLDVRLGYNSDTFGDALIQACILHTENLDGEPVENRWPDWADDMTNGQWEEVFRACMDLTNEGAPAFPR
;
A
#
# COMPACT_ATOMS: atom_id res chain seq x y z
N MET A 1 25.28 24.84 -14.90
CA MET A 1 25.33 23.37 -14.73
C MET A 1 24.91 22.94 -13.32
N ARG A 2 25.57 23.39 -12.24
CA ARG A 2 25.21 23.03 -10.84
C ARG A 2 23.81 23.52 -10.41
N ALA A 3 23.50 24.79 -10.64
CA ALA A 3 22.16 25.35 -10.39
C ALA A 3 21.03 24.66 -11.20
N GLN A 4 21.36 24.13 -12.37
CA GLN A 4 20.40 23.40 -13.22
C GLN A 4 20.19 21.97 -12.68
N MET A 5 21.24 21.31 -12.19
CA MET A 5 21.12 20.04 -11.45
C MET A 5 20.36 20.19 -10.13
N ASP A 6 20.60 21.28 -9.38
CA ASP A 6 19.91 21.54 -8.11
C ASP A 6 18.42 21.83 -8.34
N ALA A 7 18.07 22.54 -9.42
CA ALA A 7 16.68 22.73 -9.83
C ALA A 7 15.97 21.42 -10.24
N HIS A 8 16.64 20.53 -10.98
CA HIS A 8 16.07 19.22 -11.33
C HIS A 8 15.88 18.33 -10.10
N LYS A 9 16.81 18.36 -9.13
CA LYS A 9 16.67 17.65 -7.87
C LYS A 9 15.48 18.16 -7.06
N ALA A 10 15.24 19.48 -7.05
CA ALA A 10 14.08 20.07 -6.41
C ALA A 10 12.75 19.67 -7.09
N THR A 11 12.70 19.62 -8.43
CA THR A 11 11.51 19.17 -9.17
C THR A 11 11.19 17.69 -8.98
N ILE A 12 12.22 16.83 -8.90
CA ILE A 12 12.03 15.41 -8.56
C ILE A 12 11.58 15.28 -7.10
N ALA A 13 12.17 16.03 -6.17
CA ALA A 13 11.80 16.00 -4.76
C ALA A 13 10.36 16.48 -4.50
N SER A 14 9.85 17.45 -5.26
CA SER A 14 8.47 17.94 -5.11
C SER A 14 7.39 16.94 -5.55
N GLY A 15 7.77 15.84 -6.21
CA GLY A 15 6.83 14.82 -6.70
C GLY A 15 6.91 13.47 -5.98
N VAL A 16 7.79 13.31 -4.98
CA VAL A 16 7.95 12.04 -4.27
C VAL A 16 7.15 12.06 -2.97
N VAL A 17 6.25 11.10 -2.83
CA VAL A 17 5.51 10.81 -1.60
C VAL A 17 6.08 9.53 -0.98
N ARG A 18 6.39 9.57 0.31
CA ARG A 18 6.68 8.39 1.12
C ARG A 18 5.39 7.91 1.77
N ILE A 19 5.14 6.61 1.68
CA ILE A 19 4.00 5.95 2.31
C ILE A 19 4.52 5.20 3.53
N VAL A 20 4.04 5.56 4.71
CA VAL A 20 4.34 4.83 5.95
C VAL A 20 3.22 3.83 6.20
N ILE A 21 3.55 2.54 6.21
CA ILE A 21 2.59 1.45 6.38
C ILE A 21 2.78 0.71 7.71
N LYS A 22 1.71 0.06 8.18
CA LYS A 22 1.71 -0.91 9.28
C LYS A 22 1.09 -2.23 8.82
N GLY A 23 1.49 -3.33 9.46
CA GLY A 23 0.76 -4.59 9.33
C GLY A 23 -0.64 -4.48 9.95
N LEU A 24 -1.59 -5.23 9.40
CA LEU A 24 -2.93 -5.33 9.99
C LEU A 24 -2.97 -6.34 11.13
N THR A 25 -3.81 -6.07 12.12
CA THR A 25 -4.20 -7.11 13.08
C THR A 25 -4.98 -8.22 12.38
N ARG A 26 -5.00 -9.41 12.98
CA ARG A 26 -5.80 -10.55 12.48
C ARG A 26 -7.28 -10.20 12.24
N GLY A 27 -7.84 -9.30 13.05
CA GLY A 27 -9.23 -8.85 12.96
C GLY A 27 -9.47 -7.84 11.84
N GLU A 28 -8.56 -6.88 11.63
CA GLU A 28 -8.58 -5.97 10.48
C GLU A 28 -8.45 -6.76 9.16
N PHE A 29 -7.46 -7.64 9.07
CA PHE A 29 -7.26 -8.48 7.88
C PHE A 29 -8.48 -9.37 7.59
N ARG A 30 -9.10 -9.96 8.62
CA ARG A 30 -10.33 -10.77 8.45
C ARG A 30 -11.47 -9.95 7.83
N ARG A 31 -11.65 -8.71 8.26
CA ARG A 31 -12.75 -7.86 7.79
C ARG A 31 -12.61 -7.57 6.31
N LEU A 32 -11.40 -7.26 5.85
CA LEU A 32 -11.14 -7.06 4.42
C LEU A 32 -11.46 -8.30 3.58
N LEU A 33 -11.07 -9.51 4.03
CA LEU A 33 -11.43 -10.74 3.32
C LEU A 33 -12.95 -10.95 3.19
N VAL A 34 -13.73 -10.53 4.19
CA VAL A 34 -15.20 -10.61 4.16
C VAL A 34 -15.80 -9.55 3.25
N GLU A 35 -15.24 -8.34 3.24
CA GLU A 35 -15.68 -7.21 2.42
C GLU A 35 -15.33 -7.41 0.93
N HIS A 36 -14.28 -8.17 0.64
CA HIS A 36 -13.79 -8.45 -0.72
C HIS A 36 -13.82 -9.96 -1.03
N PRO A 37 -15.01 -10.60 -1.05
CA PRO A 37 -15.13 -12.04 -1.24
C PRO A 37 -14.75 -12.44 -2.68
N PRO A 38 -14.21 -13.66 -2.89
CA PRO A 38 -13.86 -14.12 -4.22
C PRO A 38 -15.06 -14.14 -5.16
N ARG A 39 -14.87 -13.81 -6.45
CA ARG A 39 -15.90 -14.01 -7.47
C ARG A 39 -16.06 -15.50 -7.75
N GLU A 40 -17.31 -15.96 -7.88
CA GLU A 40 -17.63 -17.39 -7.99
C GLU A 40 -17.06 -18.04 -9.26
N ASP A 41 -16.91 -17.26 -10.33
CA ASP A 41 -16.47 -17.69 -11.66
C ASP A 41 -15.00 -17.37 -11.96
N ASP A 42 -14.25 -16.88 -10.97
CA ASP A 42 -12.82 -16.56 -11.12
C ASP A 42 -11.93 -17.59 -10.38
N PRO A 43 -11.21 -18.47 -11.11
CA PRO A 43 -10.34 -19.48 -10.50
C PRO A 43 -9.19 -18.91 -9.68
N LEU A 44 -8.71 -17.70 -9.99
CA LEU A 44 -7.65 -17.05 -9.23
C LEU A 44 -8.18 -16.56 -7.89
N ASP A 45 -9.34 -15.89 -7.89
CA ASP A 45 -9.99 -15.44 -6.67
C ASP A 45 -10.29 -16.61 -5.72
N VAL A 46 -10.83 -17.72 -6.25
CA VAL A 46 -11.10 -18.94 -5.47
C VAL A 46 -9.83 -19.48 -4.82
N ARG A 47 -8.71 -19.46 -5.54
CA ARG A 47 -7.42 -19.92 -5.01
C ARG A 47 -6.85 -18.99 -3.95
N LEU A 48 -7.00 -17.68 -4.11
CA LEU A 48 -6.49 -16.66 -3.19
C LEU A 48 -7.38 -16.49 -1.95
N GLY A 49 -8.68 -16.78 -2.08
CA GLY A 49 -9.68 -16.62 -1.03
C GLY A 49 -10.23 -15.20 -0.90
N TYR A 50 -10.02 -14.34 -1.89
CA TYR A 50 -10.50 -12.96 -1.96
C TYR A 50 -10.61 -12.49 -3.42
N ASN A 51 -11.33 -11.40 -3.65
CA ASN A 51 -11.42 -10.74 -4.95
C ASN A 51 -10.08 -10.08 -5.31
N SER A 52 -9.37 -10.62 -6.30
CA SER A 52 -8.04 -10.14 -6.68
C SER A 52 -8.02 -8.72 -7.26
N ASP A 53 -9.14 -8.23 -7.80
CA ASP A 53 -9.25 -6.89 -8.39
C ASP A 53 -9.47 -5.80 -7.32
N THR A 54 -9.99 -6.13 -6.14
CA THR A 54 -10.40 -5.12 -5.14
C THR A 54 -9.70 -5.26 -3.80
N PHE A 55 -9.27 -6.48 -3.44
CA PHE A 55 -8.65 -6.72 -2.15
C PHE A 55 -7.30 -6.02 -2.00
N GLY A 56 -6.50 -5.97 -3.07
CA GLY A 56 -5.15 -5.41 -3.02
C GLY A 56 -5.13 -3.95 -2.60
N ASP A 57 -5.92 -3.10 -3.26
CA ASP A 57 -6.02 -1.68 -2.91
C ASP A 57 -6.64 -1.46 -1.54
N ALA A 58 -7.65 -2.26 -1.17
CA ALA A 58 -8.26 -2.18 0.15
C ALA A 58 -7.27 -2.53 1.28
N LEU A 59 -6.42 -3.54 1.06
CA LEU A 59 -5.35 -3.90 1.97
C LEU A 59 -4.35 -2.76 2.13
N ILE A 60 -3.86 -2.21 1.02
CA ILE A 60 -2.87 -1.13 1.06
C ILE A 60 -3.45 0.09 1.76
N GLN A 61 -4.67 0.52 1.41
CA GLN A 61 -5.36 1.63 2.05
C GLN A 61 -5.47 1.44 3.57
N ALA A 62 -5.79 0.23 4.04
CA ALA A 62 -5.90 -0.09 5.46
C ALA A 62 -4.53 -0.14 6.17
N CYS A 63 -3.47 -0.49 5.45
CA CYS A 63 -2.10 -0.52 5.95
C CYS A 63 -1.47 0.88 6.06
N ILE A 64 -1.90 1.86 5.26
CA ILE A 64 -1.35 3.22 5.28
C ILE A 64 -1.64 3.90 6.63
N LEU A 65 -0.57 4.21 7.37
CA LEU A 65 -0.61 4.96 8.62
C LEU A 65 -0.67 6.47 8.34
N HIS A 66 0.22 6.96 7.48
CA HIS A 66 0.24 8.33 6.98
C HIS A 66 1.18 8.42 5.76
N THR A 67 1.18 9.58 5.11
CA THR A 67 1.99 9.92 3.94
C THR A 67 2.72 11.22 4.17
N GLU A 68 3.95 11.31 3.66
CA GLU A 68 4.82 12.47 3.84
C GLU A 68 5.67 12.74 2.60
N ASN A 69 6.15 13.98 2.45
CA ASN A 69 7.15 14.30 1.43
C ASN A 69 8.57 13.91 1.91
N LEU A 70 9.60 14.20 1.12
CA LEU A 70 10.98 13.85 1.48
C LEU A 70 11.51 14.59 2.72
N ASP A 71 10.91 15.74 3.05
CA ASP A 71 11.23 16.58 4.21
C ASP A 71 10.46 16.17 5.48
N GLY A 72 9.58 15.16 5.38
CA GLY A 72 8.76 14.65 6.49
C GLY A 72 7.50 15.48 6.76
N GLU A 73 7.12 16.37 5.84
CA GLU A 73 5.86 17.12 5.96
C GLU A 73 4.69 16.24 5.52
N PRO A 74 3.55 16.26 6.25
CA PRO A 74 2.37 15.49 5.88
C PRO A 74 1.87 15.81 4.47
N VAL A 75 1.58 14.76 3.71
CA VAL A 75 0.92 14.84 2.40
C VAL A 75 -0.43 14.16 2.52
N GLU A 76 -1.46 14.67 1.84
CA GLU A 76 -2.76 14.00 1.78
C GLU A 76 -2.63 12.62 1.13
N ASN A 77 -3.17 11.58 1.78
CA ASN A 77 -3.21 10.24 1.20
C ASN A 77 -4.23 10.21 0.04
N ARG A 78 -3.73 10.08 -1.20
CA ARG A 78 -4.53 9.92 -2.41
C ARG A 78 -4.29 8.58 -3.09
N TRP A 79 -4.12 7.51 -2.30
CA TRP A 79 -3.87 6.16 -2.82
C TRP A 79 -4.76 5.73 -4.00
N PRO A 80 -6.10 5.98 -4.01
CA PRO A 80 -6.93 5.62 -5.16
C PRO A 80 -6.49 6.27 -6.47
N ASP A 81 -5.97 7.51 -6.41
CA ASP A 81 -5.45 8.19 -7.59
C ASP A 81 -4.04 7.71 -7.95
N TRP A 82 -3.21 7.42 -6.94
CA TRP A 82 -1.82 6.99 -7.16
C TRP A 82 -1.71 5.57 -7.69
N ALA A 83 -2.59 4.66 -7.24
CA ALA A 83 -2.53 3.25 -7.60
C ALA A 83 -2.65 3.04 -9.13
N ASP A 84 -3.58 3.75 -9.77
CA ASP A 84 -3.81 3.68 -11.22
C ASP A 84 -2.67 4.30 -12.04
N ASP A 85 -1.96 5.29 -11.47
CA ASP A 85 -0.82 5.96 -12.10
C ASP A 85 0.50 5.19 -11.91
N MET A 86 0.55 4.22 -11.00
CA MET A 86 1.73 3.38 -10.76
C MET A 86 1.91 2.32 -11.86
N THR A 87 3.16 1.97 -12.13
CA THR A 87 3.42 0.72 -12.85
C THR A 87 3.00 -0.48 -12.00
N ASN A 88 2.56 -1.57 -12.63
CA ASN A 88 2.17 -2.80 -11.92
C ASN A 88 3.24 -3.28 -10.94
N GLY A 89 4.52 -3.16 -11.29
CA GLY A 89 5.63 -3.55 -10.40
C GLY A 89 5.74 -2.70 -9.13
N GLN A 90 5.48 -1.39 -9.23
CA GLN A 90 5.46 -0.50 -8.06
C GLN A 90 4.27 -0.81 -7.15
N TRP A 91 3.09 -1.01 -7.75
CA TRP A 91 1.90 -1.40 -7.00
C TRP A 91 2.12 -2.74 -6.28
N GLU A 92 2.67 -3.74 -6.98
CA GLU A 92 2.97 -5.06 -6.41
C GLU A 92 3.98 -4.99 -5.26
N GLU A 93 4.97 -4.08 -5.33
CA GLU A 93 5.94 -3.86 -4.27
C GLU A 93 5.26 -3.38 -2.98
N VAL A 94 4.36 -2.39 -3.09
CA VAL A 94 3.59 -1.89 -1.94
C VAL A 94 2.65 -2.97 -1.40
N PHE A 95 1.95 -3.68 -2.28
CA PHE A 95 1.07 -4.79 -1.90
C PHE A 95 1.83 -5.88 -1.12
N ARG A 96 2.99 -6.31 -1.63
CA ARG A 96 3.83 -7.32 -0.97
C ARG A 96 4.30 -6.83 0.40
N ALA A 97 4.78 -5.59 0.51
CA ALA A 97 5.21 -5.04 1.80
C ALA A 97 4.06 -5.03 2.84
N CYS A 98 2.84 -4.71 2.42
CA CYS A 98 1.66 -4.76 3.29
C CYS A 98 1.31 -6.20 3.72
N MET A 99 1.37 -7.15 2.77
CA MET A 99 1.17 -8.56 3.06
C MET A 99 2.24 -9.12 4.00
N ASP A 100 3.50 -8.79 3.77
CA ASP A 100 4.63 -9.23 4.58
C ASP A 100 4.47 -8.70 6.01
N LEU A 101 4.28 -7.39 6.21
CA LEU A 101 4.05 -6.85 7.56
C LEU A 101 2.83 -7.41 8.28
N THR A 102 1.79 -7.80 7.54
CA THR A 102 0.57 -8.39 8.10
C THR A 102 0.76 -9.87 8.47
N ASN A 103 1.65 -10.58 7.77
CA ASN A 103 1.84 -12.03 7.93
C ASN A 103 3.15 -12.40 8.66
N GLU A 104 4.14 -11.52 8.71
CA GLU A 104 5.41 -11.70 9.42
C GLU A 104 5.15 -11.70 10.92
N GLY A 105 4.93 -12.91 11.44
CA GLY A 105 4.68 -13.16 12.85
C GLY A 105 5.94 -13.02 13.69
N ALA A 106 6.15 -11.85 14.28
CA ALA A 106 6.81 -11.75 15.58
C ALA A 106 5.71 -11.73 16.65
N PRO A 107 5.40 -12.85 17.33
CA PRO A 107 4.33 -12.88 18.31
C PRO A 107 4.61 -11.88 19.44
N ALA A 108 3.92 -10.74 19.40
CA ALA A 108 3.89 -9.76 20.47
C ALA A 108 2.52 -9.87 21.15
N PHE A 109 2.50 -10.48 22.33
CA PHE A 109 1.30 -10.54 23.15
C PHE A 109 1.18 -9.25 23.96
N PRO A 110 0.01 -8.57 23.97
CA PRO A 110 -0.25 -7.51 24.93
C PRO A 110 -0.05 -8.03 26.36
N ARG A 111 0.60 -7.25 27.22
CA ARG A 111 0.60 -7.49 28.66
C ARG A 111 -0.68 -6.97 29.30
#